data_AF-A0A9E0Y706-F1
#
_entry.id   AF-A0A9E0Y706-F1
#
_cell.length_a   1.000
_cell.length_b   1.000
_cell.length_c   1.000
_cell.angle_alpha   90.00
_cell.angle_beta   90.00
_cell.angle_gamma   90.00
#
_symmetry.space_group_name_H-M   'P 1'
#
loop_
_entity.id
_entity.type
_entity.pdbx_description
1 polymer ?
#
loop_
_entity_poly.entity_id
_entity_poly.type
_entity_poly.pdbx_seq_one_letter_code
_entity_poly.pdbx_strand_id
1 'polypeptide(L)'
;MRYVLLIVVVLLGLPADSYGQRKKTSGKKPKTTTQKKVKYDRLPPDVELGTEVRRDVLNDKGEVVAVEVTTVEKRLRELKARYRKDLLVDSKGREIRFFHPLCRGVSAGAEEDEQERRAKDEELAALRQKYTVIILYCDPRQVM
;
A
#
# COMPACT_ATOMS: atom_id res chain seq x y z
N MET A 1 12.05 -75.25 -34.76
CA MET A 1 12.66 -74.70 -33.53
C MET A 1 11.57 -74.04 -32.72
N ARG A 2 11.37 -74.53 -31.49
CA ARG A 2 10.46 -74.01 -30.45
C ARG A 2 11.15 -72.82 -29.77
N TYR A 3 10.42 -71.80 -29.33
CA TYR A 3 10.64 -70.97 -28.11
C TYR A 3 9.66 -69.78 -28.23
N VAL A 4 8.45 -69.90 -27.66
CA VAL A 4 8.08 -69.62 -26.26
C VAL A 4 7.95 -68.11 -26.00
N LEU A 5 6.67 -67.74 -25.90
CA LEU A 5 6.10 -66.60 -25.21
C LEU A 5 6.70 -66.47 -23.80
N LEU A 6 7.33 -65.34 -23.47
CA LEU A 6 7.63 -64.98 -22.09
C LEU A 6 7.27 -63.52 -21.85
N ILE A 7 6.02 -63.36 -21.44
CA ILE A 7 5.49 -62.21 -20.72
C ILE A 7 6.19 -62.21 -19.36
N VAL A 8 7.05 -61.22 -19.10
CA VAL A 8 7.60 -61.00 -17.77
C VAL A 8 6.72 -59.96 -17.07
N VAL A 9 5.77 -60.46 -16.27
CA VAL A 9 5.11 -59.69 -15.21
C VAL A 9 6.05 -59.70 -14.02
N VAL A 10 6.60 -58.54 -13.66
CA VAL A 10 7.20 -58.32 -12.34
C VAL A 10 6.31 -57.33 -11.60
N LEU A 11 5.51 -57.88 -10.69
CA LEU A 11 4.84 -57.15 -9.61
C LEU A 11 5.74 -57.19 -8.38
N LEU A 12 6.31 -56.07 -7.97
CA LEU A 12 6.80 -55.88 -6.60
C LEU A 12 6.68 -54.40 -6.17
N GLY A 13 5.91 -54.16 -5.11
CA GLY A 13 6.27 -53.22 -4.06
C GLY A 13 5.79 -51.76 -4.15
N LEU A 14 4.63 -51.47 -3.53
CA LEU A 14 4.38 -50.20 -2.80
C LEU A 14 5.34 -50.14 -1.58
N PRO A 15 5.76 -48.96 -1.04
CA PRO A 15 4.85 -47.88 -0.64
C PRO A 15 5.37 -46.43 -0.81
N ALA A 16 4.44 -45.51 -0.53
CA ALA A 16 4.60 -44.16 0.02
C ALA A 16 5.94 -43.45 -0.18
N ASP A 17 5.92 -42.38 -0.98
CA ASP A 17 5.96 -41.02 -0.45
C ASP A 17 5.96 -40.01 -1.60
N SER A 18 5.62 -38.78 -1.25
CA SER A 18 6.17 -37.57 -1.88
C SER A 18 5.32 -36.80 -2.89
N TYR A 19 4.79 -35.66 -2.39
CA TYR A 19 4.64 -34.35 -3.05
C TYR A 19 3.73 -34.27 -4.29
N GLY A 20 2.58 -33.59 -4.29
CA GLY A 20 2.41 -32.21 -3.86
C GLY A 20 2.80 -31.24 -4.98
N GLN A 21 1.83 -30.71 -5.74
CA GLN A 21 1.60 -29.26 -5.94
C GLN A 21 0.47 -28.98 -6.93
N ARG A 22 -0.70 -28.63 -6.37
CA ARG A 22 -1.65 -27.71 -7.02
C ARG A 22 -0.91 -26.40 -7.31
N LYS A 23 -0.87 -25.99 -8.58
CA LYS A 23 -0.52 -24.62 -8.98
C LYS A 23 -1.57 -23.66 -8.42
N LYS A 24 -1.38 -23.22 -7.18
CA LYS A 24 -2.07 -22.08 -6.59
C LYS A 24 -1.27 -20.83 -6.94
N THR A 25 -1.88 -19.97 -7.73
CA THR A 25 -1.82 -18.50 -7.66
C THR A 25 -0.74 -17.95 -6.74
N SER A 26 0.27 -17.28 -7.31
CA SER A 26 1.27 -16.50 -6.58
C SER A 26 0.63 -15.27 -5.93
N GLY A 27 -0.12 -15.50 -4.86
CA GLY A 27 -0.28 -14.51 -3.81
C GLY A 27 1.08 -14.32 -3.17
N LYS A 28 1.76 -13.21 -3.48
CA LYS A 28 2.90 -12.74 -2.68
C LYS A 28 2.41 -12.64 -1.23
N LYS A 29 2.77 -13.64 -0.41
CA LYS A 29 2.65 -13.51 1.04
C LYS A 29 3.55 -12.34 1.46
N PRO A 30 3.03 -11.38 2.24
CA PRO A 30 3.87 -10.31 2.76
C PRO A 30 4.94 -10.95 3.65
N LYS A 31 6.20 -10.62 3.35
CA LYS A 31 7.36 -11.10 4.10
C LYS A 31 7.32 -10.40 5.46
N THR A 32 6.83 -11.12 6.47
CA THR A 32 6.88 -10.73 7.88
C THR A 32 8.30 -10.35 8.23
N THR A 33 8.55 -9.05 8.28
CA THR A 33 9.84 -8.49 8.67
C THR A 33 9.77 -8.24 10.16
N THR A 34 10.59 -9.00 10.89
CA THR A 34 10.98 -8.87 12.30
C THR A 34 10.42 -7.64 13.00
N GLN A 35 9.57 -7.87 14.01
CA GLN A 35 8.90 -6.84 14.82
C GLN A 35 9.92 -5.97 15.57
N LYS A 36 10.51 -5.01 14.86
CA LYS A 36 11.12 -3.81 15.42
C LYS A 36 9.99 -3.07 16.11
N LYS A 37 10.05 -2.88 17.43
CA LYS A 37 9.05 -2.15 18.25
C LYS A 37 8.57 -0.92 17.46
N VAL A 38 7.40 -1.02 16.83
CA VAL A 38 7.02 -0.13 15.75
C VAL A 38 6.60 1.19 16.38
N LYS A 39 7.39 2.25 16.18
CA LYS A 39 7.12 3.60 16.73
C LYS A 39 5.71 4.11 16.39
N TYR A 40 5.11 3.57 15.33
CA TYR A 40 3.81 3.94 14.77
C TYR A 40 2.87 2.72 14.71
N ASP A 41 2.51 2.19 15.88
CA ASP A 41 1.67 1.00 16.07
C ASP A 41 0.15 1.29 16.03
N ARG A 42 -0.24 2.55 16.18
CA ARG A 42 -1.65 3.01 16.22
C ARG A 42 -2.08 3.77 14.96
N LEU A 43 -1.56 3.37 13.80
CA LEU A 43 -2.02 3.92 12.52
C LEU A 43 -3.43 3.39 12.20
N PRO A 44 -4.21 4.13 11.37
CA PRO A 44 -5.45 3.59 10.82
C PRO A 44 -5.23 2.22 10.16
N PRO A 45 -6.20 1.30 10.22
CA PRO A 45 -6.02 -0.09 9.78
C PRO A 45 -5.72 -0.22 8.27
N ASP A 46 -6.08 0.79 7.49
CA ASP A 46 -5.88 0.94 6.05
C ASP A 46 -4.54 1.61 5.69
N VAL A 47 -3.74 2.04 6.68
CA VAL A 47 -2.48 2.76 6.47
C VAL A 47 -1.31 2.01 7.09
N GLU A 48 -0.44 1.49 6.24
CA GLU A 48 0.81 0.85 6.65
C GLU A 48 2.00 1.79 6.52
N LEU A 49 3.10 1.48 7.22
CA LEU A 49 4.33 2.26 7.14
C LEU A 49 4.97 2.28 5.75
N GLY A 50 4.74 1.22 4.97
CA GLY A 50 5.18 1.11 3.59
C GLY A 50 4.24 1.77 2.59
N THR A 51 3.04 2.21 3.00
CA THR A 51 2.09 2.84 2.09
C THR A 51 2.70 4.09 1.47
N GLU A 52 2.51 4.23 0.17
CA GLU A 52 3.02 5.36 -0.59
C GLU A 52 2.18 6.60 -0.31
N VAL A 53 2.85 7.74 -0.18
CA VAL A 53 2.25 9.04 0.11
C VAL A 53 2.87 10.11 -0.76
N ARG A 54 2.04 11.09 -1.10
CA ARG A 54 2.44 12.27 -1.85
C ARG A 54 3.26 13.20 -0.96
N ARG A 55 4.42 13.64 -1.45
CA ARG A 55 5.30 14.63 -0.83
C ARG A 55 5.45 15.80 -1.79
N ASP A 56 4.83 16.92 -1.43
CA ASP A 56 5.01 18.18 -2.14
C ASP A 56 6.39 18.77 -1.79
N VAL A 57 7.23 18.99 -2.79
CA VAL A 57 8.52 19.66 -2.69
C VAL A 57 8.29 21.15 -2.93
N LEU A 58 8.64 21.97 -1.93
CA LEU A 58 8.45 23.41 -1.97
C LEU A 58 9.75 24.12 -2.36
N ASN A 59 9.66 25.20 -3.14
CA ASN A 59 10.78 26.13 -3.32
C ASN A 59 10.91 27.10 -2.14
N ASP A 60 11.89 28.01 -2.21
CA ASP A 60 12.14 29.03 -1.19
C ASP A 60 10.96 30.00 -1.00
N LYS A 61 10.06 30.09 -1.98
CA LYS A 61 8.83 30.90 -1.93
C LYS A 61 7.63 30.15 -1.35
N GLY A 62 7.79 28.86 -1.01
CA GLY A 62 6.73 28.00 -0.51
C GLY A 62 5.79 27.45 -1.59
N GLU A 63 6.18 27.55 -2.86
CA GLU A 63 5.41 27.03 -4.00
C GLU A 63 5.80 25.58 -4.29
N VAL A 64 4.82 24.74 -4.65
CA VAL A 64 5.06 23.33 -5.02
C VAL A 64 5.76 23.28 -6.37
N VAL A 65 7.05 22.90 -6.38
CA VAL A 65 7.85 22.76 -7.61
C VAL A 65 7.92 21.34 -8.14
N ALA A 66 7.77 20.35 -7.26
CA ALA A 66 7.75 18.96 -7.64
C ALA A 66 6.86 18.15 -6.69
N VAL A 67 6.36 17.03 -7.18
CA VAL A 67 5.60 16.07 -6.39
C VAL A 67 6.38 14.75 -6.41
N GLU A 68 6.81 14.32 -5.23
CA GLU A 68 7.52 13.07 -5.03
C GLU A 68 6.60 12.04 -4.37
N VAL A 69 6.89 10.76 -4.60
CA VAL A 69 6.28 9.65 -3.87
C VAL A 69 7.25 9.19 -2.79
N THR A 70 6.76 9.09 -1.56
CA THR A 70 7.53 8.56 -0.44
C THR A 70 6.68 7.61 0.39
N THR A 71 7.21 7.05 1.48
CA THR A 71 6.44 6.17 2.36
C THR A 71 5.88 6.92 3.56
N VAL A 72 4.79 6.41 4.14
CA VAL A 72 4.23 6.90 5.41
C VAL A 72 5.33 6.99 6.47
N GLU A 73 6.18 5.98 6.62
CA GLU A 73 7.26 5.99 7.61
C GLU A 73 8.21 7.17 7.43
N LYS A 74 8.68 7.41 6.19
CA LYS A 74 9.58 8.51 5.88
C LYS A 74 8.88 9.86 6.12
N ARG A 75 7.63 10.00 5.68
CA ARG A 75 6.88 11.24 5.87
C ARG A 75 6.61 11.56 7.35
N LEU A 76 6.25 10.55 8.14
CA LEU A 76 6.08 10.70 9.59
C LEU A 76 7.39 11.07 10.29
N ARG A 77 8.53 10.53 9.86
CA ARG A 77 9.85 10.93 10.37
C ARG A 77 10.17 12.39 10.04
N GLU A 78 9.93 12.83 8.80
CA GLU A 78 10.15 14.22 8.37
C GLU A 78 9.33 15.21 9.19
N LEU A 79 8.06 14.88 9.44
CA LEU A 79 7.16 15.68 10.28
C LEU A 79 7.50 15.62 11.76
N LYS A 80 8.48 14.80 12.15
CA LYS A 80 8.82 14.41 13.54
C LYS A 80 7.58 13.96 14.31
N ALA A 81 6.76 13.15 13.66
CA ALA A 81 5.50 12.69 14.18
C ALA A 81 5.70 11.87 15.46
N ARG A 82 4.76 12.04 16.39
CA ARG A 82 4.69 11.32 17.66
C ARG A 82 3.24 11.24 18.11
N TYR A 83 2.94 10.26 18.95
CA TYR A 83 1.66 10.23 19.61
C TYR A 83 1.65 11.15 20.83
N ARG A 84 0.59 11.94 20.96
CA ARG A 84 0.21 12.62 22.20
C ARG A 84 -1.12 12.05 22.65
N LYS A 85 -1.11 11.29 23.75
CA LYS A 85 -2.23 10.41 24.12
C LYS A 85 -2.51 9.47 22.95
N ASP A 86 -3.67 9.58 22.32
CA ASP A 86 -4.10 8.75 21.19
C ASP A 86 -4.10 9.48 19.85
N LEU A 87 -3.63 10.74 19.81
CA LEU A 87 -3.55 11.52 18.59
C LEU A 87 -2.13 11.47 18.01
N LEU A 88 -2.03 11.14 16.73
CA LEU A 88 -0.78 11.29 15.98
C LEU A 88 -0.61 12.77 15.65
N VAL A 89 0.48 13.39 16.12
CA VAL A 89 0.73 14.83 15.94
C VAL A 89 2.10 15.08 15.32
N ASP A 90 2.25 16.21 14.63
CA ASP A 90 3.52 16.66 14.07
C ASP A 90 4.40 17.40 15.10
N SER A 91 5.57 17.87 14.64
CA SER A 91 6.48 18.70 15.44
C SER A 91 5.86 19.99 15.98
N LYS A 92 4.87 20.55 15.26
CA LYS A 92 4.16 21.79 15.61
C LYS A 92 2.97 21.53 16.54
N GLY A 93 2.66 20.26 16.83
CA GLY A 93 1.54 19.86 17.69
C GLY A 93 0.20 19.78 16.96
N ARG A 94 0.18 19.85 15.62
CA ARG A 94 -1.04 19.65 14.83
C ARG A 94 -1.30 18.16 14.66
N GLU A 95 -2.56 17.76 14.80
CA GLU A 95 -2.97 16.38 14.51
C GLU A 95 -2.73 16.06 13.03
N ILE A 96 -2.17 14.88 12.80
CA ILE A 96 -1.86 14.33 11.49
C ILE A 96 -3.04 13.47 11.04
N ARG A 97 -3.58 13.77 9.85
CA ARG A 97 -4.65 12.98 9.22
C ARG A 97 -4.20 12.45 7.87
N PHE A 98 -4.63 11.24 7.57
CA PHE A 98 -4.43 10.64 6.25
C PHE A 98 -5.62 10.99 5.36
N PHE A 99 -5.35 11.44 4.16
CA PHE A 99 -6.36 11.80 3.17
C PHE A 99 -6.24 10.91 1.95
N HIS A 100 -7.37 10.33 1.55
CA HIS A 100 -7.49 9.51 0.35
C HIS A 100 -7.94 10.41 -0.81
N PRO A 101 -7.06 10.72 -1.78
CA PRO A 101 -7.48 11.43 -2.97
C PRO A 101 -8.40 10.55 -3.82
N LEU A 102 -9.14 11.17 -4.74
CA LEU A 102 -9.89 10.41 -5.74
C LEU A 102 -8.92 9.66 -6.66
N CYS A 103 -9.04 8.35 -6.62
CA CYS A 103 -8.32 7.40 -7.45
C CYS A 103 -9.24 6.89 -8.54
N ARG A 104 -9.30 7.57 -9.69
CA ARG A 104 -9.95 7.04 -10.90
C ARG A 104 -9.01 7.13 -12.08
N GLY A 105 -8.97 6.09 -12.90
CA GLY A 105 -8.37 6.13 -14.23
C GLY A 105 -9.13 7.11 -15.13
N VAL A 106 -8.58 7.43 -16.30
CA VAL A 106 -9.07 8.44 -17.27
C VAL A 106 -10.41 8.07 -17.95
N SER A 107 -11.22 7.21 -17.34
CA SER A 107 -12.35 6.50 -17.96
C SER A 107 -13.73 6.85 -17.39
N ALA A 108 -13.82 7.71 -16.37
CA ALA A 108 -15.11 8.26 -15.93
C ALA A 108 -15.40 9.59 -16.65
N GLY A 109 -16.69 9.86 -16.89
CA GLY A 109 -17.14 10.99 -17.71
C GLY A 109 -16.74 12.33 -17.09
N ALA A 110 -16.35 13.29 -17.93
CA ALA A 110 -15.68 14.52 -17.53
C ALA A 110 -16.44 15.39 -16.50
N GLU A 111 -17.78 15.41 -16.52
CA GLU A 111 -18.55 16.35 -15.68
C GLU A 111 -18.78 15.87 -14.24
N GLU A 112 -19.17 14.60 -14.03
CA GLU A 112 -19.33 14.03 -12.67
C GLU A 112 -17.98 13.95 -11.96
N ASP A 113 -16.92 13.62 -12.69
CA ASP A 113 -15.56 13.57 -12.16
C ASP A 113 -15.05 14.95 -11.74
N GLU A 114 -15.42 16.02 -12.45
CA GLU A 114 -15.06 17.38 -12.05
C GLU A 114 -15.73 17.81 -10.75
N GLN A 115 -17.01 17.48 -10.56
CA GLN A 115 -17.73 17.82 -9.33
C GLN A 115 -17.17 17.04 -8.12
N GLU A 116 -16.96 15.73 -8.26
CA GLU A 116 -16.35 14.92 -7.20
C GLU A 116 -14.93 15.39 -6.86
N ARG A 117 -14.11 15.72 -7.88
CA ARG A 117 -12.77 16.28 -7.67
C ARG A 117 -12.80 17.59 -6.91
N ARG A 118 -13.67 18.52 -7.30
CA ARG A 118 -13.83 19.81 -6.60
C ARG A 118 -14.23 19.60 -5.14
N ALA A 119 -15.20 18.72 -4.89
CA ALA A 119 -15.63 18.40 -3.53
C ALA A 119 -14.47 17.83 -2.69
N LYS A 120 -13.61 16.98 -3.27
CA LYS A 120 -12.42 16.46 -2.58
C LYS A 120 -11.32 17.48 -2.38
N ASP A 121 -11.12 18.39 -3.32
CA ASP A 121 -10.16 19.48 -3.18
C ASP A 121 -10.62 20.46 -2.08
N GLU A 122 -11.93 20.73 -1.98
CA GLU A 122 -12.53 21.50 -0.89
C GLU A 122 -12.37 20.80 0.47
N GLU A 123 -12.62 19.49 0.54
CA GLU A 123 -12.40 18.69 1.74
C GLU A 123 -10.93 18.76 2.18
N LEU A 124 -10.00 18.58 1.23
CA LEU A 124 -8.56 18.67 1.48
C LEU A 124 -8.15 20.07 1.97
N ALA A 125 -8.69 21.13 1.36
CA ALA A 125 -8.43 22.50 1.76
C ALA A 125 -8.92 22.77 3.20
N ALA A 126 -10.13 22.32 3.54
CA ALA A 126 -10.69 22.45 4.89
C ALA A 126 -9.86 21.67 5.93
N LEU A 127 -9.40 20.46 5.58
CA LEU A 127 -8.54 19.67 6.45
C LEU A 127 -7.18 20.33 6.67
N ARG A 128 -6.54 20.87 5.62
CA ARG A 128 -5.23 21.53 5.69
C ARG A 128 -5.21 22.77 6.60
N GLN A 129 -6.35 23.43 6.79
CA GLN A 129 -6.47 24.56 7.72
C GLN A 129 -6.33 24.13 9.19
N LYS A 130 -6.86 22.96 9.55
CA LYS A 130 -6.91 22.48 10.95
C LYS A 130 -5.81 21.46 11.27
N TYR A 131 -5.53 20.58 10.32
CA TYR A 131 -4.69 19.40 10.50
C TYR A 131 -3.44 19.44 9.61
N THR A 132 -2.47 18.61 9.96
CA THR A 132 -1.36 18.27 9.07
C THR A 132 -1.78 17.08 8.23
N VAL A 133 -2.09 17.31 6.96
CA VAL A 133 -2.65 16.27 6.08
C VAL A 133 -1.53 15.53 5.34
N ILE A 134 -1.52 14.20 5.44
CA ILE A 134 -0.71 13.30 4.61
C ILE A 134 -1.62 12.74 3.53
N ILE A 135 -1.34 13.08 2.28
CA ILE A 135 -2.11 12.61 1.14
C ILE A 135 -1.54 11.25 0.73
N LEU A 136 -2.36 10.22 0.76
CA LEU A 136 -1.97 8.90 0.28
C LEU A 136 -1.76 8.96 -1.23
N TYR A 137 -0.71 8.30 -1.71
CA TYR A 137 -0.40 8.30 -3.12
C TYR A 137 -1.40 7.42 -3.85
N CYS A 138 -1.80 7.91 -5.02
CA CYS A 138 -2.67 7.19 -5.91
C CYS A 138 -1.99 7.11 -7.27
N ASP A 139 -1.73 5.89 -7.74
CA ASP A 139 -1.24 5.69 -9.11
C ASP A 139 -2.44 5.55 -10.05
N PRO A 140 -2.76 6.57 -10.87
CA PRO A 140 -3.90 6.51 -11.78
C PRO A 140 -3.76 5.39 -12.83
N ARG A 141 -2.55 4.85 -13.03
CA ARG A 141 -2.30 3.73 -13.95
C ARG A 141 -2.67 2.37 -13.38
N GLN A 142 -2.86 2.27 -12.06
CA GLN A 142 -3.24 1.02 -11.39
C GLN A 142 -4.76 0.87 -11.23
N VAL A 143 -5.55 1.88 -11.62
CA VAL A 143 -7.01 1.93 -11.46
C VAL A 143 -7.76 1.63 -12.77
N MET A 144 -7.14 0.82 -13.65
CA MET A 144 -7.72 0.31 -14.91
C MET A 144 -8.43 -1.03 -14.71
#